data_AF-A0A2W7N9M0-F1
#
_entry.id   AF-A0A2W7N9M0-F1
#
_cell.length_a   1.000
_cell.length_b   1.000
_cell.length_c   1.000
_cell.angle_alpha   90.00
_cell.angle_beta   90.00
_cell.angle_gamma   90.00
#
_symmetry.space_group_name_H-M   'P 1'
#
loop_
_entity.id
_entity.type
_entity.pdbx_description
1 polymer ?
#
loop_
_entity_poly.entity_id
_entity_poly.type
_entity_poly.pdbx_seq_one_letter_code
_entity_poly.pdbx_strand_id
1 'polypeptide(L)'
;MYQNEIQDYISQIGLELIIKKDEGFAFVKQLEDSEGNTLGLVQRRQIGFETSIVLVVLRQSLEEFDSNPTQLATEKFITNTEIRDELELFLPEKFNRKSFIKELDRYINAAVDLGYLKEVSKKDNETRYRIHRIIKEKITLDILQDFKTRLQEYVESV
;
A
#
# COMPACT_ATOMS: atom_id res chain seq x y z
N MET A 1 -3.86 19.06 19.44
CA MET A 1 -3.25 20.21 20.13
C MET A 1 -1.90 20.59 19.54
N TYR A 2 -1.09 19.64 19.04
CA TYR A 2 0.24 19.91 18.46
C TYR A 2 0.31 19.99 16.93
N GLN A 3 -0.84 20.09 16.24
CA GLN A 3 -0.86 19.98 14.77
C GLN A 3 -0.07 21.11 14.12
N ASN A 4 -0.30 22.35 14.57
CA ASN A 4 0.34 23.53 13.98
C ASN A 4 1.84 23.52 14.27
N GLU A 5 2.24 23.15 15.49
CA GLU A 5 3.63 23.07 15.90
C GLU A 5 4.40 22.00 15.09
N ILE A 6 3.77 20.85 14.82
CA ILE A 6 4.35 19.82 13.95
C ILE A 6 4.48 20.35 12.52
N GLN A 7 3.42 20.95 11.98
CA GLN A 7 3.41 21.50 10.62
C GLN A 7 4.49 22.59 10.44
N ASP A 8 4.60 23.51 11.40
CA ASP A 8 5.57 24.59 11.39
C ASP A 8 7.00 24.02 11.37
N TYR A 9 7.29 23.04 12.22
CA TYR A 9 8.61 22.42 12.28
C TYR A 9 8.98 21.68 10.98
N ILE A 10 8.11 20.81 10.47
CA ILE A 10 8.43 19.99 9.30
C ILE A 10 8.42 20.80 7.99
N SER A 11 7.70 21.92 7.95
CA SER A 11 7.72 22.83 6.79
C SER A 11 9.12 23.40 6.51
N GLN A 12 9.94 23.57 7.56
CA GLN A 12 11.33 24.04 7.44
C GLN A 12 12.22 23.09 6.64
N ILE A 13 11.85 21.80 6.57
CA ILE A 13 12.56 20.77 5.79
C ILE A 13 11.80 20.37 4.52
N GLY A 14 10.85 21.19 4.07
CA GLY A 14 10.12 20.97 2.83
C GLY A 14 9.09 19.85 2.91
N LEU A 15 8.49 19.63 4.08
CA LEU A 15 7.42 18.65 4.27
C LEU A 15 6.09 19.33 4.63
N GLU A 16 5.01 18.68 4.24
CA GLU A 16 3.64 19.03 4.60
C GLU A 16 3.00 17.91 5.40
N LEU A 17 2.30 18.25 6.48
CA LEU A 17 1.52 17.31 7.28
C LEU A 17 0.10 17.24 6.70
N ILE A 18 -0.27 16.06 6.21
CA ILE A 18 -1.60 15.79 5.70
C ILE A 18 -2.36 14.92 6.72
N ILE A 19 -3.53 15.38 7.14
CA ILE A 19 -4.39 14.69 8.11
C ILE A 19 -5.66 14.22 7.43
N LYS A 20 -5.91 12.92 7.47
CA LYS A 20 -7.12 12.27 6.95
C LYS A 20 -8.01 11.90 8.13
N LYS A 21 -8.76 12.88 8.64
CA LYS A 21 -9.57 12.74 9.87
C LYS A 21 -10.61 11.62 9.74
N ASP A 22 -11.30 11.54 8.61
CA ASP A 22 -12.34 10.54 8.36
C ASP A 22 -11.77 9.11 8.28
N GLU A 23 -10.48 8.98 7.97
CA GLU A 23 -9.78 7.71 7.85
C GLU A 23 -8.91 7.40 9.08
N GLY A 24 -8.76 8.34 10.02
CA GLY A 24 -8.03 8.16 11.27
C GLY A 24 -6.50 8.11 11.16
N PHE A 25 -5.90 8.65 10.10
CA PHE A 25 -4.43 8.67 9.95
C PHE A 25 -3.88 10.02 9.49
N ALA A 26 -2.58 10.21 9.64
CA ALA A 26 -1.83 11.34 9.13
C ALA A 26 -0.51 10.87 8.52
N PHE A 27 0.02 11.64 7.58
CA PHE A 27 1.29 11.35 6.91
C PHE A 27 1.96 12.65 6.47
N VAL A 28 3.23 12.55 6.09
CA VAL A 28 3.97 13.69 5.54
C VAL A 28 4.23 13.49 4.06
N LYS A 29 4.13 14.57 3.30
CA LYS A 29 4.49 14.61 1.88
C LYS A 29 5.59 15.65 1.68
N GLN A 30 6.49 15.39 0.74
CA GLN A 30 7.44 16.42 0.29
C GLN A 30 6.69 17.50 -0.48
N LEU A 31 6.98 18.75 -0.17
CA LEU A 31 6.54 19.88 -0.96
C LEU A 31 7.21 19.81 -2.34
N GLU A 32 6.40 20.06 -3.36
CA GLU A 32 6.78 20.07 -4.76
C GLU A 32 6.61 21.50 -5.30
N ASP A 33 7.57 21.99 -6.07
CA ASP A 33 7.42 23.24 -6.82
C ASP A 33 6.52 23.07 -8.06
N SER A 34 6.35 24.12 -8.85
CA SER A 34 5.53 24.07 -10.08
C SER A 34 6.03 23.08 -11.13
N GLU A 35 7.29 22.67 -11.05
CA GLU A 35 7.93 21.70 -11.94
C GLU A 35 7.98 20.29 -11.33
N GLY A 36 7.46 20.11 -10.11
CA GLY A 36 7.43 18.83 -9.41
C GLY A 36 8.73 18.51 -8.65
N ASN A 37 9.66 19.46 -8.53
CA ASN A 37 10.91 19.25 -7.80
C ASN A 37 10.69 19.41 -6.29
N THR A 38 11.50 18.71 -5.49
CA THR A 38 11.49 18.81 -4.02
C THR A 38 12.80 19.39 -3.51
N LEU A 39 12.83 19.84 -2.25
CA LEU A 39 14.08 20.31 -1.62
C LEU A 39 15.17 19.23 -1.50
N GLY A 40 14.85 17.96 -1.75
CA GLY A 40 15.82 16.85 -1.71
C GLY A 40 16.34 16.50 -0.31
N LEU A 41 15.81 17.13 0.74
CA LEU A 41 16.23 16.92 2.13
C LEU A 41 15.76 15.60 2.73
N VAL A 42 14.81 14.93 2.07
CA VAL A 42 14.28 13.63 2.47
C VAL A 42 14.43 12.65 1.30
N GLN A 43 14.99 11.48 1.58
CA GLN A 43 15.22 10.47 0.56
C GLN A 43 13.91 9.81 0.12
N ARG A 44 13.66 9.76 -1.19
CA ARG A 44 12.58 8.93 -1.77
C ARG A 44 13.05 7.49 -1.88
N ARG A 45 12.27 6.55 -1.35
CA ARG A 45 12.52 5.11 -1.50
C ARG A 45 11.66 4.56 -2.63
N GLN A 46 12.27 3.88 -3.58
CA GLN A 46 11.54 3.18 -4.62
C GLN A 46 10.91 1.91 -4.04
N ILE A 47 9.71 1.58 -4.51
CA ILE A 47 9.03 0.32 -4.18
C ILE A 47 9.29 -0.63 -5.35
N GLY A 48 9.77 -1.83 -5.03
CA GLY A 48 10.00 -2.88 -6.03
C GLY A 48 8.72 -3.26 -6.76
N PHE A 49 8.84 -3.77 -7.98
CA PHE A 49 7.69 -4.13 -8.81
C PHE A 49 6.80 -5.18 -8.12
N GLU A 50 7.41 -6.21 -7.55
CA GLU A 50 6.70 -7.31 -6.91
C GLU A 50 5.98 -6.87 -5.63
N THR A 51 6.61 -5.99 -4.85
CA THR A 51 5.96 -5.36 -3.69
C THR A 51 4.81 -4.46 -4.12
N SER A 52 4.94 -3.77 -5.26
CA SER A 52 3.86 -2.94 -5.81
C SER A 52 2.63 -3.78 -6.17
N ILE A 53 2.80 -4.99 -6.71
CA ILE A 53 1.69 -5.93 -6.95
C ILE A 53 0.98 -6.26 -5.63
N VAL A 54 1.72 -6.58 -4.57
CA VAL A 54 1.14 -6.85 -3.25
C VAL A 54 0.33 -5.64 -2.74
N LEU A 55 0.88 -4.43 -2.86
CA LEU A 55 0.17 -3.22 -2.43
C LEU A 55 -1.12 -2.97 -3.22
N VAL A 56 -1.14 -3.26 -4.53
CA VAL A 56 -2.34 -3.14 -5.35
C VAL A 56 -3.42 -4.13 -4.93
N VAL A 57 -3.05 -5.38 -4.63
CA VAL A 57 -3.98 -6.39 -4.12
C VAL A 57 -4.53 -5.99 -2.76
N LEU A 58 -3.68 -5.58 -1.82
CA LEU A 58 -4.11 -5.09 -0.51
C LEU A 58 -5.05 -3.88 -0.62
N ARG A 59 -4.79 -2.97 -1.57
CA ARG A 59 -5.66 -1.82 -1.85
C ARG A 59 -7.03 -2.26 -2.38
N GLN A 60 -7.07 -3.27 -3.24
CA GLN A 60 -8.31 -3.84 -3.75
C GLN A 60 -9.11 -4.52 -2.62
N SER A 61 -8.46 -5.37 -1.81
CA SER A 61 -9.08 -6.00 -0.63
C SER A 61 -9.70 -4.98 0.33
N LEU A 62 -9.01 -3.85 0.54
CA LEU A 62 -9.52 -2.75 1.36
C LEU A 62 -10.73 -2.05 0.72
N GLU A 63 -10.75 -1.88 -0.61
CA GLU A 63 -11.89 -1.30 -1.32
C GLU A 63 -13.14 -2.18 -1.23
N GLU A 64 -12.96 -3.49 -1.42
CA GLU A 64 -14.04 -4.47 -1.32
C GLU A 64 -14.61 -4.53 0.10
N PHE A 65 -13.75 -4.43 1.11
CA PHE A 65 -14.17 -4.30 2.51
C PHE A 65 -14.96 -3.02 2.77
N ASP A 66 -14.46 -1.87 2.34
CA ASP A 66 -15.10 -0.57 2.56
C ASP A 66 -16.42 -0.43 1.79
N SER A 67 -16.56 -1.11 0.65
CA SER A 67 -17.77 -1.09 -0.19
C SER A 67 -18.89 -1.99 0.33
N ASN A 68 -18.63 -2.85 1.32
CA ASN A 68 -19.64 -3.77 1.84
C ASN A 68 -20.63 -3.03 2.76
N PRO A 69 -21.93 -2.93 2.39
CA PRO A 69 -22.92 -2.15 3.14
C PRO A 69 -23.25 -2.72 4.53
N THR A 70 -22.87 -3.96 4.80
CA THR A 70 -23.05 -4.62 6.11
C THR A 70 -21.81 -4.52 7.00
N GLN A 71 -20.74 -3.89 6.52
CA GLN A 71 -19.46 -3.81 7.20
C GLN A 71 -19.51 -2.80 8.35
N LEU A 72 -19.48 -3.30 9.59
CA LEU A 72 -19.48 -2.48 10.81
C LEU A 72 -18.08 -2.23 11.37
N ALA A 73 -17.10 -3.08 11.05
CA ALA A 73 -15.72 -2.88 11.50
C ALA A 73 -15.01 -1.83 10.64
N THR A 74 -14.18 -1.01 11.29
CA THR A 74 -13.40 0.06 10.64
C THR A 74 -12.02 -0.39 10.17
N GLU A 75 -11.56 -1.55 10.66
CA GLU A 75 -10.25 -2.12 10.35
C GLU A 75 -10.38 -3.39 9.51
N LYS A 76 -9.70 -3.44 8.36
CA LYS A 76 -9.53 -4.66 7.57
C LYS A 76 -8.32 -5.45 8.08
N PHE A 77 -8.57 -6.71 8.42
CA PHE A 77 -7.53 -7.69 8.68
C PHE A 77 -7.41 -8.66 7.50
N ILE A 78 -6.22 -9.19 7.29
CA ILE A 78 -5.95 -10.18 6.24
C ILE A 78 -4.83 -11.12 6.70
N THR A 79 -4.90 -12.40 6.34
CA THR A 79 -3.84 -13.38 6.61
C THR A 79 -2.87 -13.49 5.43
N ASN A 80 -1.67 -14.04 5.66
CA ASN A 80 -0.74 -14.38 4.58
C ASN A 80 -1.34 -15.36 3.57
N THR A 81 -2.21 -16.27 4.00
CA THR A 81 -2.94 -17.20 3.11
C THR A 81 -3.96 -16.45 2.27
N GLU A 82 -4.77 -15.56 2.86
CA GLU A 82 -5.72 -14.73 2.11
C GLU A 82 -5.00 -13.82 1.10
N ILE A 83 -3.86 -13.22 1.46
CA ILE A 83 -3.04 -12.43 0.52
C ILE A 83 -2.60 -13.30 -0.66
N ARG A 84 -2.16 -14.54 -0.41
CA ARG A 84 -1.76 -15.48 -1.47
C ARG A 84 -2.93 -15.77 -2.41
N ASP A 85 -4.10 -16.09 -1.86
CA ASP A 85 -5.28 -16.45 -2.65
C ASP A 85 -5.73 -15.27 -3.53
N GLU A 86 -5.80 -14.07 -2.96
CA GLU A 86 -6.12 -12.85 -3.72
C GLU A 86 -5.09 -12.57 -4.83
N LEU A 87 -3.80 -12.81 -4.57
CA LEU A 87 -2.74 -12.65 -5.58
C LEU A 87 -2.85 -13.67 -6.72
N GLU A 88 -3.15 -14.93 -6.43
CA GLU A 88 -3.31 -15.95 -7.46
C GLU A 88 -4.46 -15.64 -8.41
N LEU A 89 -5.53 -15.02 -7.89
CA LEU A 89 -6.66 -14.52 -8.67
C LEU A 89 -6.32 -13.25 -9.46
N PHE A 90 -5.50 -12.37 -8.89
CA PHE A 90 -5.12 -11.10 -9.51
C PHE A 90 -4.10 -11.25 -10.65
N LEU A 91 -3.13 -12.15 -10.51
CA LEU A 91 -2.03 -12.29 -11.46
C LEU A 91 -2.51 -12.91 -12.78
N PRO A 92 -2.09 -12.41 -13.96
CA PRO A 92 -2.38 -13.05 -15.25
C PRO A 92 -1.84 -14.49 -15.34
N GLU A 93 -2.45 -15.35 -16.16
CA GLU A 93 -2.06 -16.77 -16.27
C GLU A 93 -0.62 -16.96 -16.79
N LYS A 94 -0.20 -16.11 -17.74
CA LYS A 94 1.13 -16.12 -18.33
C LYS A 94 2.22 -15.57 -17.38
N PHE A 95 1.86 -14.95 -16.26
CA PHE A 95 2.82 -14.47 -15.27
C PHE A 95 3.48 -15.65 -14.54
N ASN A 96 4.75 -15.53 -14.13
CA ASN A 96 5.45 -16.59 -13.38
C ASN A 96 4.98 -16.64 -11.91
N ARG A 97 3.74 -17.08 -11.70
CA ARG A 97 3.07 -17.17 -10.39
C ARG A 97 3.88 -18.01 -9.41
N LYS A 98 4.44 -19.14 -9.85
CA LYS A 98 5.21 -20.04 -8.97
C LYS A 98 6.41 -19.37 -8.32
N SER A 99 7.19 -18.62 -9.11
CA SER A 99 8.34 -17.89 -8.57
C SER A 99 7.92 -16.77 -7.64
N PHE A 100 6.85 -16.05 -8.01
CA PHE A 100 6.33 -14.95 -7.21
C PHE A 100 5.81 -15.43 -5.84
N ILE A 101 4.99 -16.48 -5.82
CA ILE A 101 4.43 -17.04 -4.58
C ILE A 101 5.53 -17.59 -3.66
N LYS A 102 6.61 -18.14 -4.22
CA LYS A 102 7.77 -18.61 -3.44
C LYS A 102 8.46 -17.48 -2.67
N GLU A 103 8.46 -16.26 -3.21
CA GLU A 103 9.05 -15.08 -2.57
C GLU A 103 8.02 -14.19 -1.87
N LEU A 104 6.75 -14.61 -1.81
CA LEU A 104 5.64 -13.77 -1.31
C LEU A 104 5.89 -13.22 0.10
N ASP A 105 6.41 -14.03 1.01
CA ASP A 105 6.69 -13.59 2.38
C ASP A 105 7.68 -12.42 2.42
N ARG A 106 8.65 -12.37 1.49
CA ARG A 106 9.58 -11.23 1.36
C ARG A 106 8.83 -9.95 0.95
N TYR A 107 7.90 -10.05 0.02
CA TYR A 107 7.13 -8.90 -0.47
C TYR A 107 6.11 -8.42 0.58
N ILE A 108 5.49 -9.34 1.34
CA ILE A 108 4.63 -8.99 2.48
C ILE A 108 5.44 -8.28 3.56
N ASN A 109 6.62 -8.79 3.91
CA ASN A 109 7.50 -8.14 4.89
C ASN A 109 7.92 -6.74 4.42
N ALA A 110 8.21 -6.55 3.12
CA ALA A 110 8.48 -5.22 2.59
C ALA A 110 7.26 -4.27 2.75
N ALA A 111 6.03 -4.76 2.58
CA ALA A 111 4.83 -3.96 2.84
C ALA A 111 4.64 -3.63 4.34
N VAL A 112 5.08 -4.51 5.25
CA VAL A 112 5.15 -4.23 6.69
C VAL A 112 6.20 -3.16 6.99
N ASP A 113 7.41 -3.28 6.45
CA ASP A 113 8.51 -2.33 6.64
C ASP A 113 8.18 -0.93 6.10
N LEU A 114 7.40 -0.87 5.02
CA LEU A 114 6.86 0.38 4.47
C LEU A 114 5.69 0.94 5.28
N GLY A 115 5.16 0.19 6.24
CA GLY A 115 4.07 0.60 7.12
C GLY A 115 2.67 0.49 6.52
N TYR A 116 2.49 -0.22 5.40
CA TYR A 116 1.17 -0.48 4.80
C TYR A 116 0.46 -1.66 5.46
N LEU A 117 1.22 -2.57 6.05
CA LEU A 117 0.72 -3.65 6.90
C LEU A 117 1.26 -3.52 8.32
N LYS A 118 0.49 -4.01 9.28
CA LYS A 118 0.96 -4.22 10.66
C LYS A 118 0.66 -5.65 11.07
N GLU A 119 1.66 -6.40 11.49
CA GLU A 119 1.46 -7.72 12.09
C GLU A 119 0.67 -7.60 13.40
N VAL A 120 -0.38 -8.40 13.54
CA VAL A 120 -1.31 -8.38 14.68
C VAL A 120 -1.12 -9.64 15.53
N SER A 121 -0.96 -10.77 14.86
CA SER A 121 -0.70 -12.04 15.52
C SER A 121 -0.07 -13.03 14.55
N LYS A 122 0.76 -13.92 15.08
CA LYS A 122 1.34 -15.04 14.35
C LYS A 122 1.11 -16.33 15.12
N LYS A 123 0.46 -17.31 14.48
CA LYS A 123 0.21 -18.63 15.05
C LYS A 123 0.51 -19.68 13.99
N ASP A 124 1.37 -20.64 14.33
CA ASP A 124 1.85 -21.66 13.41
C ASP A 124 2.36 -21.04 12.10
N ASN A 125 1.76 -21.40 10.96
CA ASN A 125 2.09 -20.89 9.63
C ASN A 125 1.15 -19.76 9.15
N GLU A 126 0.28 -19.26 10.02
CA GLU A 126 -0.64 -18.18 9.69
C GLU A 126 -0.26 -16.89 10.42
N THR A 127 0.02 -15.85 9.65
CA THR A 127 0.27 -14.51 10.15
C THR A 127 -0.90 -13.62 9.76
N ARG A 128 -1.49 -12.94 10.75
CA ARG A 128 -2.59 -12.00 10.57
C ARG A 128 -2.05 -10.57 10.59
N TYR A 129 -2.42 -9.80 9.59
CA TYR A 129 -2.04 -8.41 9.42
C TYR A 129 -3.28 -7.51 9.48
N ARG A 130 -3.08 -6.27 9.94
CA ARG A 130 -4.01 -5.16 9.72
C ARG A 130 -3.52 -4.36 8.51
N ILE A 131 -4.43 -4.07 7.58
CA ILE A 131 -4.16 -3.18 6.46
C ILE A 131 -4.28 -1.72 6.94
N HIS A 132 -3.22 -0.92 6.80
CA HIS A 132 -3.27 0.50 7.12
C HIS A 132 -3.88 1.30 5.96
N ARG A 133 -4.91 2.09 6.29
CA ARG A 133 -5.66 2.92 5.33
C ARG A 133 -4.82 3.96 4.57
N ILE A 134 -3.62 4.29 5.05
CA ILE A 134 -2.63 5.10 4.33
C ILE A 134 -2.30 4.56 2.93
N ILE A 135 -2.54 3.26 2.68
CA ILE A 135 -2.39 2.67 1.36
C ILE A 135 -3.26 3.36 0.29
N LYS A 136 -4.41 3.95 0.66
CA LYS A 136 -5.28 4.71 -0.23
C LYS A 136 -4.61 5.94 -0.84
N GLU A 137 -3.67 6.56 -0.12
CA GLU A 137 -2.91 7.72 -0.60
C GLU A 137 -1.80 7.31 -1.55
N LYS A 138 -1.27 6.08 -1.40
CA LYS A 138 -0.21 5.57 -2.27
C LYS A 138 -0.77 4.97 -3.56
N ILE A 139 -1.87 4.22 -3.43
CA ILE A 139 -2.54 3.53 -4.53
C ILE A 139 -3.96 4.09 -4.62
N THR A 140 -4.12 5.14 -5.43
CA THR A 140 -5.43 5.70 -5.76
C THR A 140 -6.22 4.72 -6.64
N LEU A 141 -7.52 4.97 -6.83
CA LEU A 141 -8.34 4.17 -7.74
C LEU A 141 -7.80 4.23 -9.18
N ASP A 142 -7.34 5.39 -9.62
CA ASP A 142 -6.72 5.56 -10.95
C ASP A 142 -5.43 4.73 -11.08
N ILE A 143 -4.54 4.81 -10.08
CA ILE A 143 -3.30 4.02 -10.06
C ILE A 143 -3.61 2.52 -10.05
N LEU A 144 -4.62 2.09 -9.29
CA LEU A 144 -5.03 0.70 -9.22
C LEU A 144 -5.49 0.20 -10.60
N GLN A 145 -6.32 0.98 -11.29
CA GLN A 145 -6.83 0.64 -12.61
C GLN A 145 -5.70 0.62 -13.66
N ASP A 146 -4.87 1.66 -13.68
CA ASP A 146 -3.72 1.77 -14.59
C ASP A 146 -2.72 0.62 -14.40
N PHE A 147 -2.46 0.24 -13.15
CA PHE A 147 -1.55 -0.85 -12.84
C PHE A 147 -2.07 -2.18 -13.38
N LYS A 148 -3.37 -2.46 -13.23
CA LYS A 148 -3.99 -3.69 -13.78
C LYS A 148 -3.82 -3.76 -15.29
N THR A 149 -4.07 -2.65 -16.00
CA THR A 149 -3.89 -2.57 -17.45
C THR A 149 -2.44 -2.83 -17.85
N ARG A 150 -1.48 -2.14 -17.22
CA ARG A 150 -0.05 -2.30 -17.53
C ARG A 150 0.47 -3.70 -17.21
N LEU A 151 -0.04 -4.34 -16.16
CA LEU A 151 0.34 -5.71 -15.82
C LEU A 151 -0.10 -6.70 -16.90
N GLN A 152 -1.30 -6.51 -17.48
CA GLN A 152 -1.77 -7.32 -18.60
C GLN A 152 -0.89 -7.13 -19.83
N GLU A 153 -0.64 -5.88 -20.23
CA GLU A 153 0.21 -5.55 -21.38
C GLU A 153 1.63 -6.11 -21.25
N TYR A 154 2.24 -5.98 -20.06
CA TYR A 154 3.57 -6.52 -19.78
C TYR A 154 3.62 -8.03 -20.04
N VAL A 155 2.62 -8.76 -19.56
CA VAL A 155 2.56 -10.22 -19.68
C VAL A 155 2.22 -10.68 -21.11
N GLU A 156 1.56 -9.85 -21.92
CA GLU A 156 1.33 -10.14 -23.34
C GLU A 156 2.56 -9.89 -24.21
N SER A 157 3.44 -8.98 -23.79
CA SER A 157 4.67 -8.62 -24.51
C SER A 157 5.84 -9.61 -24.32
N VAL A 158 5.72 -10.54 -23.37
CA VAL A 158 6.76 -11.52 -22.98
C VAL A 158 6.43 -12.92 -23.48
#